data_AF-A0A257A0G8-F1
#
_entry.id   AF-A0A257A0G8-F1
#
_cell.length_a   1.000
_cell.length_b   1.000
_cell.length_c   1.000
_cell.angle_alpha   90.00
_cell.angle_beta   90.00
_cell.angle_gamma   90.00
#
_symmetry.space_group_name_H-M   'P 1'
#
loop_
_entity.id
_entity.type
_entity.pdbx_description
1 polymer ?
#
loop_
_entity_poly.entity_id
_entity_poly.type
_entity_poly.pdbx_seq_one_letter_code
_entity_poly.pdbx_strand_id
1 'polypeptide(L)'
;KLVDAKLHEDAIHRGPAQVIPAVRNAIYGAITISDPILLEPIQKVFISTPQELMGDASRELNQRRAVVKDMKTEGDMVNIEAKAPVADMFGFASAIRSATGGRVLWNTENMGFEPVPKTLQNQVIRQIRERKGLKPEPYPPEYYMD
;
A
#
# COMPACT_ATOMS: atom_id res chain seq x y z
N LYS A 1 -23.81 -1.20 3.89
CA LYS A 1 -24.87 -1.54 4.88
C LYS A 1 -26.05 -2.10 4.09
N LEU A 2 -26.66 -3.19 4.53
CA LEU A 2 -27.88 -3.69 3.87
C LEU A 2 -29.03 -2.74 4.24
N VAL A 3 -29.67 -2.14 3.24
CA VAL A 3 -30.77 -1.18 3.44
C VAL A 3 -32.12 -1.83 3.17
N ASP A 4 -32.20 -2.63 2.11
CA ASP A 4 -33.40 -3.37 1.72
C ASP A 4 -33.00 -4.67 0.99
N ALA A 5 -33.90 -5.64 0.98
CA ALA A 5 -33.75 -6.90 0.24
C ALA A 5 -35.11 -7.50 -0.11
N LYS A 6 -35.26 -7.98 -1.35
CA LYS A 6 -36.40 -8.78 -1.79
C LYS A 6 -35.97 -10.23 -1.99
N LEU A 7 -36.62 -11.15 -1.30
CA LEU A 7 -36.35 -12.59 -1.39
C LEU A 7 -37.57 -13.31 -1.94
N HIS A 8 -37.33 -14.37 -2.72
CA HIS A 8 -38.39 -15.30 -3.11
C HIS A 8 -38.89 -16.05 -1.87
N GLU A 9 -40.21 -16.32 -1.79
CA GLU A 9 -40.82 -17.03 -0.67
C GLU A 9 -40.27 -18.46 -0.52
N ASP A 10 -40.25 -19.20 -1.62
CA ASP A 10 -39.72 -20.56 -1.68
C ASP A 10 -38.21 -20.62 -1.43
N ALA A 11 -37.80 -21.45 -0.47
CA ALA A 11 -36.40 -21.65 -0.12
C ALA A 11 -35.56 -22.19 -1.28
N ILE A 12 -36.17 -22.96 -2.19
CA ILE A 12 -35.49 -23.53 -3.37
C ILE A 12 -35.05 -22.45 -4.37
N HIS A 13 -35.68 -21.26 -4.35
CA HIS A 13 -35.37 -20.12 -5.23
C HIS A 13 -34.49 -19.05 -4.57
N ARG A 14 -33.88 -19.37 -3.43
CA ARG A 14 -32.90 -18.51 -2.74
C ARG A 14 -31.71 -19.31 -2.21
N GLY A 15 -31.29 -20.29 -3.00
CA GLY A 15 -30.12 -21.11 -2.71
C GLY A 15 -28.80 -20.33 -2.87
N PRO A 16 -27.66 -20.93 -2.48
CA PRO A 16 -26.34 -20.30 -2.57
C PRO A 16 -26.00 -19.78 -3.98
N ALA A 17 -26.38 -20.53 -5.02
CA ALA A 17 -26.13 -20.15 -6.41
C ALA A 17 -26.89 -18.88 -6.85
N GLN A 18 -27.94 -18.47 -6.14
CA GLN A 18 -28.72 -17.25 -6.43
C GLN A 18 -28.28 -16.09 -5.54
N VAL A 19 -28.20 -16.34 -4.22
CA VAL A 19 -27.96 -15.27 -3.23
C VAL A 19 -26.50 -14.79 -3.25
N ILE A 20 -25.52 -15.69 -3.37
CA ILE A 20 -24.10 -15.31 -3.34
C ILE A 20 -23.73 -14.36 -4.49
N PRO A 21 -24.03 -14.65 -5.78
CA PRO A 21 -23.69 -13.72 -6.85
C PRO A 21 -24.45 -12.39 -6.74
N ALA A 22 -25.73 -12.42 -6.32
CA ALA A 22 -26.51 -11.20 -6.12
C ALA A 22 -25.85 -10.27 -5.08
N VAL A 23 -25.48 -10.80 -3.91
CA VAL A 23 -24.83 -10.02 -2.86
C VAL A 23 -23.41 -9.59 -3.28
N ARG A 24 -22.64 -10.47 -3.93
CA ARG A 24 -21.29 -10.16 -4.41
C ARG A 24 -21.30 -9.02 -5.44
N ASN A 25 -22.20 -9.09 -6.42
CA ASN A 25 -22.32 -8.06 -7.45
C ASN A 25 -22.77 -6.73 -6.83
N ALA A 26 -23.75 -6.74 -5.93
CA ALA A 26 -24.18 -5.54 -5.22
C ALA A 26 -23.04 -4.88 -4.43
N ILE A 27 -22.22 -5.67 -3.72
CA ILE A 27 -21.06 -5.15 -2.98
C ILE A 27 -19.99 -4.60 -3.93
N TYR A 28 -19.64 -5.32 -4.99
CA TYR A 28 -18.62 -4.86 -5.94
C TYR A 28 -19.08 -3.62 -6.71
N GLY A 29 -20.32 -3.58 -7.18
CA GLY A 29 -20.92 -2.40 -7.79
C GLY A 29 -20.89 -1.19 -6.86
N ALA A 30 -21.29 -1.36 -5.60
CA ALA A 30 -21.22 -0.30 -4.59
C ALA A 30 -19.79 0.20 -4.37
N ILE A 31 -18.79 -0.70 -4.34
CA ILE A 31 -17.38 -0.30 -4.23
C ILE A 31 -16.94 0.50 -5.46
N THR A 32 -17.33 0.10 -6.68
CA THR A 32 -16.90 0.80 -7.90
C THR A 32 -17.42 2.23 -8.02
N ILE A 33 -18.59 2.53 -7.46
CA ILE A 33 -19.18 3.89 -7.47
C ILE A 33 -18.75 4.74 -6.26
N SER A 34 -17.92 4.20 -5.36
CA SER A 34 -17.49 4.87 -4.13
C SER A 34 -16.03 5.33 -4.18
N ASP A 35 -15.51 5.64 -5.37
CA ASP A 35 -14.12 6.05 -5.61
C ASP A 35 -13.09 5.13 -4.92
N PRO A 36 -13.01 3.84 -5.33
CA PRO A 36 -12.16 2.88 -4.65
C PRO A 36 -10.69 3.28 -4.75
N ILE A 37 -9.99 3.18 -3.61
CA ILE A 37 -8.55 3.44 -3.51
C ILE A 37 -7.78 2.16 -3.19
N LEU A 38 -6.53 2.13 -3.64
CA LEU A 38 -5.59 1.08 -3.26
C LEU A 38 -4.78 1.54 -2.06
N LEU A 39 -4.52 0.63 -1.12
CA LEU A 39 -3.62 0.87 0.01
C LEU A 39 -2.31 0.11 -0.21
N GLU A 40 -1.17 0.73 0.08
CA GLU A 40 0.15 0.12 0.09
C GLU A 40 0.69 -0.07 1.52
N PRO A 41 1.42 -1.16 1.79
CA PRO A 41 2.03 -1.37 3.11
C PRO A 41 3.19 -0.39 3.34
N ILE A 42 3.25 0.14 4.56
CA ILE A 42 4.26 1.11 5.00
C ILE A 42 5.15 0.47 6.07
N GLN A 43 6.44 0.76 5.99
CA GLN A 43 7.42 0.46 7.03
C GLN A 43 7.78 1.72 7.78
N LYS A 44 7.86 1.61 9.09
CA LYS A 44 8.62 2.53 9.94
C LYS A 44 10.09 2.16 9.79
N VAL A 45 10.94 3.14 9.53
CA VAL A 45 12.38 2.99 9.31
C VAL A 45 13.11 3.77 10.38
N PHE A 46 13.99 3.10 11.10
CA PHE A 46 14.90 3.72 12.06
C PHE A 46 16.31 3.63 11.52
N ILE A 47 17.04 4.74 11.59
CA ILE A 47 18.44 4.83 11.15
C ILE A 47 19.23 5.50 12.27
N SER A 48 20.37 4.93 12.66
CA SER A 48 21.36 5.58 13.51
C SER A 48 22.66 5.74 12.70
N THR A 49 23.09 6.98 12.53
CA THR A 49 24.20 7.34 11.64
C THR A 49 25.11 8.41 12.27
N PRO A 50 26.43 8.36 12.06
CA PRO A 50 27.31 9.47 12.40
C PRO A 50 26.86 10.77 11.73
N GLN A 51 27.03 11.91 12.41
CA GLN A 51 26.55 13.20 11.92
C GLN A 51 27.13 13.56 10.54
N GLU A 52 28.36 13.17 10.23
CA GLU A 52 28.99 13.43 8.93
C GLU A 52 28.36 12.63 7.77
N LEU A 53 27.64 11.55 8.06
CA LEU A 53 26.96 10.70 7.08
C LEU A 53 25.44 10.91 7.00
N MET A 54 24.90 11.81 7.83
CA MET A 54 23.47 12.11 7.87
C MET A 54 22.92 12.51 6.49
N GLY A 55 23.70 13.25 5.69
CA GLY A 55 23.33 13.66 4.35
C GLY A 55 23.13 12.47 3.41
N ASP A 56 24.05 11.50 3.44
CA ASP A 56 23.98 10.29 2.61
C ASP A 56 22.80 9.40 3.03
N ALA A 57 22.57 9.22 4.33
CA ALA A 57 21.43 8.48 4.84
C ALA A 57 20.09 9.14 4.45
N SER A 58 20.00 10.46 4.55
CA SER A 58 18.81 11.23 4.17
C SER A 58 18.54 11.16 2.66
N ARG A 59 19.60 11.17 1.84
CA ARG A 59 19.51 11.01 0.39
C ARG A 59 18.94 9.65 0.00
N GLU A 60 19.34 8.57 0.69
CA GLU A 60 18.80 7.24 0.43
C GLU A 60 17.32 7.10 0.82
N LEU A 61 16.90 7.75 1.91
CA LEU A 61 15.48 7.83 2.28
C LEU A 61 14.66 8.60 1.23
N ASN A 62 15.14 9.75 0.78
CA ASN A 62 14.43 10.60 -0.18
C ASN A 62 14.21 9.91 -1.54
N GLN A 63 15.12 9.04 -1.97
CA GLN A 63 14.97 8.25 -3.21
C GLN A 63 13.82 7.23 -3.14
N ARG A 64 13.29 6.95 -1.95
CA ARG A 64 12.36 5.83 -1.69
C ARG A 64 10.99 6.29 -1.21
N ARG A 65 10.58 7.51 -1.60
CA ARG A 65 9.35 8.17 -1.12
C ARG A 65 9.22 8.18 0.41
N ALA A 66 10.33 8.10 1.13
CA ALA A 66 10.30 8.09 2.58
C ALA A 66 9.95 9.49 3.10
N VAL A 67 9.22 9.53 4.21
CA VAL A 67 8.90 10.76 4.93
C VAL A 67 9.55 10.68 6.29
N VAL A 68 10.54 11.55 6.53
CA VAL A 68 11.17 11.72 7.84
C VAL A 68 10.13 12.27 8.81
N LYS A 69 10.01 11.62 9.97
CA LYS A 69 9.09 11.96 11.05
C LYS A 69 9.78 12.69 12.19
N ASP A 70 10.96 12.20 12.56
CA ASP A 70 11.72 12.76 13.66
C ASP A 70 13.22 12.57 13.40
N MET A 71 14.02 13.46 13.96
CA MET A 71 15.48 13.42 13.89
C MET A 71 16.04 13.93 15.22
N LYS A 72 16.80 13.07 15.89
CA LYS A 72 17.42 13.38 17.20
C LYS A 72 18.93 13.25 17.10
N THR A 73 19.65 14.23 17.63
CA THR A 73 21.11 14.19 17.73
C THR A 73 21.51 13.81 19.16
N GLU A 74 22.36 12.79 19.28
CA GLU A 74 22.88 12.28 20.55
C GLU A 74 24.40 12.15 20.44
N GLY A 75 25.14 13.13 20.97
CA GLY A 75 26.59 13.22 20.78
C GLY A 75 26.94 13.37 19.30
N ASP A 76 27.81 12.48 18.80
CA ASP A 76 28.24 12.47 17.39
C ASP A 76 27.31 11.65 16.47
N MET A 77 26.22 11.11 17.01
CA MET A 77 25.25 10.28 16.27
C MET A 77 23.94 11.03 16.04
N VAL A 78 23.29 10.71 14.92
CA VAL A 78 21.95 11.18 14.55
C VAL A 78 21.04 9.97 14.36
N ASN A 79 19.93 9.96 15.09
CA ASN A 79 18.86 8.98 15.00
C ASN A 79 17.73 9.57 14.14
N ILE A 80 17.42 8.93 13.02
CA ILE A 80 16.37 9.34 12.07
C ILE A 80 15.24 8.33 12.16
N GLU A 81 14.03 8.81 12.41
CA GLU A 81 12.80 8.06 12.28
C GLU A 81 12.08 8.50 11.00
N ALA A 82 11.76 7.56 10.13
CA ALA A 82 11.04 7.81 8.89
C ALA A 82 9.96 6.75 8.66
N LYS A 83 9.06 7.02 7.71
CA LYS A 83 8.19 6.00 7.15
C LYS A 83 8.42 5.90 5.65
N ALA A 84 8.37 4.70 5.08
CA ALA A 84 8.58 4.46 3.65
C ALA A 84 7.66 3.35 3.14
N PRO A 85 7.18 3.43 1.89
CA PRO A 85 6.44 2.32 1.27
C PRO A 85 7.33 1.09 1.08
N VAL A 86 6.82 -0.10 1.40
CA VAL A 86 7.58 -1.36 1.25
C VAL A 86 8.05 -1.57 -0.19
N ALA A 87 7.23 -1.16 -1.16
CA ALA A 87 7.55 -1.26 -2.58
C ALA A 87 8.84 -0.53 -2.97
N ASP A 88 9.22 0.52 -2.24
CA ASP A 88 10.42 1.32 -2.52
C ASP A 88 11.61 0.92 -1.63
N MET A 89 11.44 -0.03 -0.70
CA MET A 89 12.48 -0.46 0.23
C MET A 89 13.30 -1.65 -0.28
N PHE A 90 12.94 -2.23 -1.43
CA PHE A 90 13.76 -3.27 -2.07
C PHE A 90 15.16 -2.74 -2.39
N GLY A 91 16.19 -3.49 -1.98
CA GLY A 91 17.59 -3.09 -2.14
C GLY A 91 18.06 -1.99 -1.20
N PHE A 92 17.27 -1.56 -0.19
CA PHE A 92 17.70 -0.52 0.76
C PHE A 92 18.96 -0.92 1.52
N ALA A 93 19.06 -2.18 1.97
CA ALA A 93 20.19 -2.69 2.75
C ALA A 93 21.56 -2.48 2.07
N SER A 94 21.64 -2.77 0.77
CA SER A 94 22.88 -2.60 0.00
C SER A 94 23.14 -1.13 -0.32
N ALA A 95 22.10 -0.37 -0.67
CA ALA A 95 22.21 1.04 -1.01
C ALA A 95 22.69 1.88 0.18
N ILE A 96 22.06 1.74 1.35
CA ILE A 96 22.45 2.48 2.57
C ILE A 96 23.86 2.09 3.02
N ARG A 97 24.25 0.80 2.91
CA ARG A 97 25.60 0.36 3.22
C ARG A 97 26.63 1.00 2.29
N SER A 98 26.36 1.04 0.99
CA SER A 98 27.25 1.65 0.01
C SER A 98 27.39 3.15 0.22
N ALA A 99 26.29 3.85 0.50
CA ALA A 99 26.27 5.29 0.72
C ALA A 99 27.04 5.70 1.99
N THR A 100 27.10 4.83 3.00
CA THR A 100 27.61 5.16 4.34
C THR A 100 28.92 4.46 4.68
N GLY A 101 29.46 3.65 3.76
CA GLY A 101 30.60 2.77 4.05
C GLY A 101 30.31 1.71 5.11
N GLY A 102 29.03 1.39 5.34
CA GLY A 102 28.58 0.42 6.35
C GLY A 102 28.64 0.91 7.79
N ARG A 103 28.75 2.22 8.02
CA ARG A 103 28.80 2.84 9.36
C ARG A 103 27.42 3.22 9.93
N VAL A 104 26.36 2.62 9.40
CA VAL A 104 24.97 2.91 9.78
C VAL A 104 24.28 1.66 10.29
N LEU A 105 23.57 1.82 11.41
CA LEU A 105 22.62 0.84 11.91
C LEU A 105 21.21 1.24 11.46
N TRP A 106 20.42 0.27 11.01
CA TRP A 106 19.04 0.52 10.64
C TRP A 106 18.17 -0.70 10.93
N ASN A 107 16.90 -0.45 11.20
CA ASN A 107 15.88 -1.49 11.34
C ASN A 107 14.54 -0.97 10.83
N THR A 108 13.59 -1.90 10.66
CA THR A 108 12.24 -1.56 10.21
C THR A 108 11.19 -2.25 11.04
N GLU A 109 10.00 -1.64 11.10
CA GLU A 109 8.81 -2.18 11.73
C GLU A 109 7.61 -1.96 10.81
N ASN A 110 6.60 -2.83 10.90
CA ASN A 110 5.35 -2.66 10.16
C ASN A 110 4.58 -1.44 10.71
N MET A 111 4.15 -0.53 9.83
CA MET A 111 3.39 0.68 10.18
C MET A 111 1.96 0.68 9.58
N GLY A 112 1.47 -0.47 9.13
CA GLY A 112 0.16 -0.62 8.53
C GLY A 112 0.14 -0.29 7.04
N PHE A 113 -0.98 0.26 6.59
CA PHE A 113 -1.23 0.57 5.18
C PHE A 113 -1.67 2.02 5.02
N GLU A 114 -1.21 2.66 3.95
CA GLU A 114 -1.60 4.01 3.58
C GLU A 114 -2.07 4.07 2.12
N PRO A 115 -2.89 5.06 1.73
CA PRO A 115 -3.32 5.22 0.34
C PRO A 115 -2.13 5.33 -0.62
N VAL A 116 -2.18 4.55 -1.70
CA VAL A 116 -1.27 4.72 -2.83
C VAL A 116 -1.48 6.10 -3.44
N PRO A 117 -0.42 6.86 -3.77
CA PRO A 117 -0.57 8.13 -4.46
C PRO A 117 -1.42 8.00 -5.72
N LYS A 118 -2.36 8.93 -5.92
CA LYS A 118 -3.30 8.92 -7.05
C LYS A 118 -2.58 8.81 -8.41
N THR A 119 -1.39 9.40 -8.52
CA THR A 119 -0.55 9.37 -9.72
C THR A 119 0.01 7.98 -10.04
N LEU A 120 0.18 7.11 -9.04
CA LEU A 120 0.70 5.75 -9.18
C LEU A 120 -0.41 4.69 -9.20
N GLN A 121 -1.58 5.00 -8.63
CA GLN A 121 -2.64 4.02 -8.39
C GLN A 121 -3.06 3.25 -9.65
N ASN A 122 -3.33 3.93 -10.77
CA ASN A 122 -3.76 3.28 -12.02
C ASN A 122 -2.69 2.34 -12.57
N GLN A 123 -1.42 2.76 -12.53
CA GLN A 123 -0.30 1.93 -12.96
C GLN A 123 -0.17 0.67 -12.09
N VAL A 124 -0.25 0.81 -10.77
CA VAL A 124 -0.14 -0.31 -9.83
C VAL A 124 -1.31 -1.28 -9.99
N ILE A 125 -2.54 -0.79 -10.14
CA ILE A 125 -3.73 -1.61 -10.42
C ILE A 125 -3.51 -2.45 -11.67
N ARG A 126 -3.08 -1.82 -12.77
CA ARG A 126 -2.82 -2.49 -14.04
C ARG A 126 -1.78 -3.60 -13.90
N GLN A 127 -0.63 -3.30 -13.28
CA GLN A 127 0.43 -4.28 -13.04
C GLN A 127 -0.05 -5.49 -12.21
N ILE A 128 -0.85 -5.25 -11.16
CA ILE A 128 -1.41 -6.32 -10.32
C ILE A 128 -2.37 -7.19 -11.14
N ARG A 129 -3.19 -6.59 -12.01
CA ARG A 129 -4.17 -7.30 -12.84
C ARG A 129 -3.48 -8.13 -13.92
N GLU A 130 -2.49 -7.57 -14.61
CA GLU A 130 -1.67 -8.27 -15.60
C GLU A 130 -0.92 -9.45 -14.96
N ARG A 131 -0.29 -9.25 -13.79
CA ARG A 131 0.36 -10.34 -13.02
C ARG A 131 -0.61 -11.47 -12.65
N LYS A 132 -1.88 -11.16 -12.44
CA LYS A 132 -2.94 -12.14 -12.12
C LYS A 132 -3.62 -12.73 -13.37
N GLY A 133 -3.20 -12.37 -14.58
CA GLY A 133 -3.83 -12.83 -15.82
C GLY A 133 -5.25 -12.28 -16.04
N LEU A 134 -5.56 -11.13 -15.45
CA LEU A 134 -6.86 -10.44 -15.59
C LEU A 134 -6.77 -9.38 -16.69
N LYS A 135 -7.94 -8.93 -17.18
CA LYS A 135 -8.02 -7.76 -18.07
C LYS A 135 -7.33 -6.55 -17.41
N PRO A 136 -6.47 -5.77 -18.11
CA PRO A 136 -5.71 -4.67 -17.52
C PRO A 136 -6.58 -3.65 -16.76
N GLU A 137 -7.74 -3.31 -17.32
CA GLU A 137 -8.69 -2.38 -16.70
C GLU A 137 -9.68 -3.12 -15.78
N PRO A 138 -10.06 -2.53 -14.63
CA PRO A 138 -11.14 -3.04 -13.79
C PRO A 138 -12.49 -2.97 -14.52
N TYR A 139 -13.44 -3.82 -14.12
CA TYR A 139 -14.80 -3.76 -14.67
C TYR A 139 -15.48 -2.47 -14.21
N PRO A 140 -16.20 -1.79 -15.12
CA PRO A 140 -16.89 -0.55 -14.76
C PRO A 140 -18.18 -0.88 -13.97
N PRO A 141 -18.80 0.10 -13.30
CA PRO A 141 -19.98 -0.12 -12.45
C PRO A 141 -21.12 -0.86 -13.16
N GLU A 142 -21.33 -0.60 -14.45
CA GLU A 142 -22.40 -1.19 -15.26
C GLU A 142 -22.31 -2.71 -15.31
N TYR A 143 -21.10 -3.28 -15.24
CA TYR A 143 -20.87 -4.72 -15.20
C TYR A 143 -21.54 -5.41 -13.99
N TYR A 144 -21.79 -4.67 -12.92
CA TYR A 144 -22.34 -5.19 -11.67
C TYR A 144 -23.81 -4.83 -11.44
N MET A 145 -24.42 -4.04 -12.34
CA MET A 145 -25.82 -3.61 -12.23
C MET A 145 -26.80 -4.62 -12.84
N ASP A 146 -26.30 -5.52 -13.71
CA ASP A 146 -27.06 -6.57 -14.38
C ASP A 146 -27.16 -7.89 -13.57
#